data_AF-A0AAV6YMV9-F1
#
_entry.id   AF-A0AAV6YMV9-F1
#
_cell.length_a   1.000
_cell.length_b   1.000
_cell.length_c   1.000
_cell.angle_alpha   90.00
_cell.angle_beta   90.00
_cell.angle_gamma   90.00
#
_symmetry.space_group_name_H-M   'P 1'
#
loop_
_entity.id
_entity.type
_entity.pdbx_description
1 polymer ?
#
loop_
_entity_poly.entity_id
_entity_poly.type
_entity_poly.pdbx_seq_one_letter_code
_entity_poly.pdbx_strand_id
1 'polypeptide(L)'
;PVLQLNGGGDVAMLELTGQNFTPNLRVWFGDVEAETMYRCAESMLCVVPDISAFREGWRWVRQPVQVPVTLVRNDGIIYSTSLTFTYTPEPGPRPHCSAAGAILRANSSLLAANDPSTNSEGSYTSVSTNSTNVTSSAAAVVS
;
A
#
# COMPACT_ATOMS: atom_id res chain seq x y z
N PRO A 1 14.94 0.12 14.98
CA PRO A 1 14.61 1.22 14.05
C PRO A 1 13.09 1.41 14.00
N VAL A 2 12.60 2.54 13.50
CA VAL A 2 11.18 2.84 13.27
C VAL A 2 11.00 3.20 11.79
N LEU A 3 9.87 2.81 11.20
CA LEU A 3 9.52 3.16 9.82
C LEU A 3 8.57 4.36 9.75
N GLN A 4 8.87 5.31 8.87
CA GLN A 4 7.93 6.34 8.45
C GLN A 4 7.83 6.35 6.93
N LEU A 5 6.61 6.29 6.42
CA LEU A 5 6.35 6.30 4.98
C LEU A 5 5.97 7.70 4.53
N ASN A 6 6.61 8.17 3.46
CA ASN A 6 6.33 9.42 2.79
C ASN A 6 5.93 9.13 1.34
N GLY A 7 4.78 9.62 0.90
CA GLY A 7 4.27 9.41 -0.48
C GLY A 7 3.34 8.20 -0.64
N GLY A 8 3.09 7.82 -1.89
CA GLY A 8 2.18 6.73 -2.30
C GLY A 8 1.98 6.70 -3.82
N GLY A 9 1.53 5.57 -4.37
CA GLY A 9 1.40 5.37 -5.82
C GLY A 9 2.76 5.25 -6.51
N ASP A 10 3.04 6.12 -7.48
CA ASP A 10 4.19 6.01 -8.38
C ASP A 10 5.56 6.15 -7.70
N VAL A 11 5.65 6.92 -6.60
CA VAL A 11 6.89 7.10 -5.85
C VAL A 11 6.57 7.15 -4.35
N ALA A 12 7.01 6.13 -3.64
CA ALA A 12 6.96 6.09 -2.18
C ALA A 12 8.38 6.01 -1.62
N MET A 13 8.62 6.76 -0.55
CA MET A 13 9.89 6.78 0.18
C MET A 13 9.68 6.32 1.61
N LEU A 14 10.55 5.45 2.07
CA LEU A 14 10.56 4.96 3.44
C LEU A 14 11.74 5.58 4.20
N GLU A 15 11.45 6.24 5.32
CA GLU A 15 12.44 6.69 6.28
C GLU A 15 12.61 5.65 7.38
N LEU A 16 13.86 5.24 7.59
CA LEU A 16 14.28 4.40 8.70
C LEU A 16 14.97 5.29 9.73
N THR A 17 14.40 5.37 10.93
CA THR A 17 15.06 6.03 12.07
C THR A 17 15.65 4.99 13.00
N GLY A 18 16.92 5.12 13.38
CA GLY A 18 17.66 4.13 14.16
C GLY A 18 18.92 4.71 14.79
N GLN A 19 19.95 3.88 14.89
CA GLN A 19 21.27 4.25 15.43
C GLN A 19 22.34 3.46 14.69
N ASN A 20 23.57 4.00 14.66
CA ASN A 20 24.74 3.38 14.04
C ASN A 20 24.59 3.09 12.55
N PHE A 21 23.79 3.87 11.84
CA PHE A 21 23.77 3.82 10.39
C PHE A 21 25.06 4.36 9.80
N THR A 22 25.45 3.80 8.67
CA THR A 22 26.64 4.19 7.94
C THR A 22 26.33 4.25 6.45
N PRO A 23 27.08 5.05 5.65
CA PRO A 23 26.83 5.19 4.22
C PRO A 23 26.97 3.91 3.38
N ASN A 24 27.62 2.88 3.92
CA ASN A 24 27.83 1.58 3.27
C ASN A 24 26.73 0.55 3.57
N LEU A 25 25.66 0.94 4.28
CA LEU A 25 24.46 0.12 4.44
C LEU A 25 23.46 0.40 3.33
N ARG A 26 22.76 -0.65 2.90
CA ARG A 26 21.63 -0.60 1.97
C ARG A 26 20.39 -1.19 2.62
N VAL A 27 19.24 -0.60 2.36
CA VAL A 27 17.95 -1.15 2.79
C VAL A 27 17.50 -2.20 1.78
N TRP A 28 17.04 -3.33 2.28
CA TRP A 28 16.51 -4.42 1.50
C TRP A 28 15.11 -4.76 1.97
N PHE A 29 14.23 -5.08 1.01
CA PHE A 29 12.88 -5.56 1.23
C PHE A 29 12.85 -7.01 0.78
N GLY A 30 12.83 -7.96 1.72
CA GLY A 30 13.04 -9.37 1.37
C GLY A 30 14.39 -9.56 0.67
N ASP A 31 14.34 -10.00 -0.59
CA ASP A 31 15.46 -10.22 -1.49
C ASP A 31 15.70 -9.08 -2.51
N VAL A 32 14.96 -7.98 -2.39
CA VAL A 32 15.06 -6.82 -3.29
C VAL A 32 15.83 -5.68 -2.61
N GLU A 33 16.96 -5.28 -3.19
CA GLU A 33 17.71 -4.09 -2.78
C GLU A 33 16.93 -2.82 -3.16
N ALA A 34 16.85 -1.86 -2.23
CA ALA A 34 16.25 -0.56 -2.48
C ALA A 34 17.32 0.53 -2.69
N GLU A 35 17.00 1.51 -3.55
CA GLU A 35 17.79 2.72 -3.67
C GLU A 35 17.79 3.44 -2.32
N THR A 36 18.97 3.52 -1.69
CA THR A 36 19.13 3.98 -0.31
C THR A 36 19.96 5.26 -0.25
N MET A 37 19.45 6.26 0.47
CA MET A 37 20.10 7.53 0.77
C MET A 37 20.41 7.62 2.26
N TYR A 38 21.70 7.65 2.62
CA TYR A 38 22.14 7.91 3.98
C TYR A 38 22.00 9.40 4.32
N ARG A 39 21.33 9.73 5.43
CA ARG A 39 21.27 11.11 5.96
C ARG A 39 22.27 11.30 7.10
N CYS A 40 22.16 10.49 8.14
CA CYS A 40 23.01 10.52 9.32
C CYS A 40 23.01 9.17 10.06
N ALA A 41 23.73 9.08 11.18
CA ALA A 41 23.85 7.84 11.96
C ALA A 41 22.51 7.35 12.54
N GLU A 42 21.50 8.23 12.55
CA GLU A 42 20.16 7.96 13.06
C GLU A 42 19.07 7.90 11.98
N SER A 43 19.33 8.32 10.73
CA SER A 43 18.32 8.36 9.67
C SER A 43 18.86 7.94 8.30
N MET A 44 18.08 7.10 7.62
CA MET A 44 18.27 6.75 6.21
C MET A 44 16.92 6.82 5.50
N LEU A 45 16.94 7.18 4.23
CA LEU A 45 15.79 7.11 3.33
C LEU A 45 16.02 6.02 2.30
N CYS A 46 14.97 5.36 1.85
CA CYS A 46 15.02 4.55 0.64
C CYS A 46 13.77 4.71 -0.21
N VAL A 47 13.92 4.46 -1.51
CA VAL A 47 12.78 4.33 -2.42
C VAL A 47 12.16 2.96 -2.20
N VAL A 48 10.84 2.90 -2.02
CA VAL A 48 10.13 1.63 -1.91
C VAL A 48 10.12 0.94 -3.28
N PRO A 49 10.62 -0.30 -3.39
CA PRO A 49 10.56 -1.03 -4.66
C PRO A 49 9.11 -1.31 -5.09
N ASP A 50 8.86 -1.31 -6.40
CA ASP A 50 7.59 -1.77 -6.98
C ASP A 50 7.36 -3.25 -6.61
N ILE A 51 6.11 -3.62 -6.35
CA ILE A 51 5.72 -4.99 -6.00
C ILE A 51 6.05 -6.02 -7.09
N SER A 52 6.12 -5.59 -8.34
CA SER A 52 6.55 -6.39 -9.48
C SER A 52 8.01 -6.86 -9.39
N ALA A 53 8.85 -6.20 -8.59
CA ALA A 53 10.25 -6.59 -8.37
C ALA A 53 10.38 -7.94 -7.64
N PHE A 54 9.37 -8.34 -6.87
CA PHE A 54 9.38 -9.60 -6.13
C PHE A 54 8.98 -10.78 -7.00
N ARG A 55 8.06 -10.57 -7.96
CA ARG A 55 7.59 -11.60 -8.90
C ARG A 55 7.13 -10.96 -10.20
N GLU A 56 7.76 -11.35 -11.31
CA GLU A 56 7.37 -10.90 -12.65
C GLU A 56 5.87 -11.16 -12.92
N GLY A 57 5.17 -10.14 -13.42
CA GLY A 57 3.73 -10.20 -13.73
C GLY A 57 2.80 -9.77 -12.59
N TRP A 58 3.33 -9.47 -11.39
CA TRP A 58 2.56 -8.85 -10.32
C TRP A 58 2.35 -7.37 -10.61
N ARG A 59 1.28 -7.05 -11.35
CA ARG A 59 0.81 -5.66 -11.54
C ARG A 59 -0.20 -5.24 -10.47
N TRP A 60 -0.81 -6.22 -9.81
CA TRP A 60 -1.81 -6.04 -8.77
C TRP A 60 -1.65 -7.17 -7.75
N VAL A 61 -1.66 -6.82 -6.47
CA VAL A 61 -1.69 -7.81 -5.40
C VAL A 61 -3.15 -8.10 -5.07
N ARG A 62 -3.54 -9.36 -4.89
CA ARG A 62 -4.92 -9.70 -4.45
C ARG A 62 -5.08 -9.70 -2.93
N GLN A 63 -3.96 -9.81 -2.22
CA GLN A 63 -3.88 -9.87 -0.77
C GLN A 63 -2.66 -9.06 -0.32
N PRO A 64 -2.66 -8.55 0.93
CA PRO A 64 -1.48 -7.88 1.46
C PRO A 64 -0.25 -8.78 1.41
N VAL A 65 0.88 -8.23 0.97
CA VAL A 65 2.17 -8.95 0.90
C VAL A 65 3.13 -8.29 1.87
N GLN A 66 3.58 -9.07 2.85
CA GLN A 66 4.52 -8.60 3.87
C GLN A 66 5.92 -9.09 3.56
N VAL A 67 6.89 -8.18 3.62
CA VAL A 67 8.30 -8.48 3.42
C VAL A 67 9.12 -7.94 4.59
N PRO A 68 10.16 -8.66 5.03
CA PRO A 68 11.06 -8.15 6.06
C PRO A 68 11.88 -6.99 5.52
N VAL A 69 12.20 -6.03 6.38
CA VAL A 69 13.16 -4.96 6.06
C VAL A 69 14.49 -5.30 6.71
N THR A 70 15.56 -5.37 5.92
CA THR A 70 16.91 -5.68 6.42
C THR A 70 17.91 -4.61 5.99
N LEU A 71 19.02 -4.51 6.73
CA LEU A 71 20.15 -3.68 6.33
C LEU A 71 21.30 -4.59 5.89
N VAL A 72 21.82 -4.34 4.70
CA VAL A 72 22.93 -5.12 4.14
C VAL A 72 24.13 -4.22 3.94
N ARG A 73 25.28 -4.63 4.45
CA ARG A 73 26.54 -3.91 4.28
C ARG A 73 27.21 -4.31 2.96
N ASN A 74 28.07 -3.45 2.43
CA ASN A 74 28.79 -3.68 1.18
C ASN A 74 29.69 -4.93 1.13
N ASP A 75 30.01 -5.54 2.27
CA ASP A 75 30.72 -6.82 2.37
C ASP A 75 29.80 -8.04 2.52
N GLY A 76 28.48 -7.85 2.41
CA GLY A 76 27.48 -8.92 2.45
C GLY A 76 26.94 -9.25 3.84
N ILE A 77 27.37 -8.56 4.91
CA ILE A 77 26.79 -8.78 6.25
C ILE A 77 25.35 -8.28 6.28
N ILE A 78 24.45 -9.15 6.75
CA ILE A 78 23.02 -8.87 6.91
C ILE A 78 22.73 -8.55 8.37
N TYR A 79 22.22 -7.34 8.62
CA TYR A 79 21.64 -6.95 9.90
C TYR A 79 20.11 -7.07 9.80
N SER A 80 19.57 -8.13 10.40
CA SER A 80 18.13 -8.30 10.51
C SER A 80 17.55 -7.18 11.35
N THR A 81 16.47 -6.56 10.87
CA THR A 81 15.63 -5.69 11.71
C THR A 81 14.40 -6.46 12.17
N SER A 82 13.64 -5.88 13.09
CA SER A 82 12.31 -6.38 13.49
C SER A 82 11.18 -5.72 12.69
N LEU A 83 11.50 -5.07 11.58
CA LEU A 83 10.57 -4.29 10.78
C LEU A 83 10.07 -5.08 9.58
N THR A 84 8.82 -4.84 9.24
CA THR A 84 8.17 -5.42 8.06
C THR A 84 7.49 -4.32 7.27
N PHE A 85 7.54 -4.44 5.95
CA PHE A 85 6.83 -3.57 5.04
C PHE A 85 5.67 -4.34 4.39
N THR A 86 4.52 -3.68 4.23
CA THR A 86 3.31 -4.31 3.67
C THR A 86 2.92 -3.65 2.35
N TYR A 87 2.98 -4.41 1.26
CA TYR A 87 2.37 -4.02 -0.01
C TYR A 87 0.88 -4.30 0.05
N THR A 88 0.06 -3.26 -0.12
CA THR A 88 -1.41 -3.40 -0.15
C THR A 88 -1.93 -3.40 -1.59
N PRO A 89 -2.92 -4.26 -1.91
CA PRO A 89 -3.62 -4.22 -3.18
C PRO A 89 -4.12 -2.81 -3.53
N GLU A 90 -3.85 -2.32 -4.75
CA GLU A 90 -4.79 -1.40 -5.38
C GLU A 90 -6.14 -2.15 -5.53
N PRO A 91 -7.30 -1.49 -5.34
CA PRO A 91 -8.55 -2.03 -5.81
C PRO A 91 -8.45 -2.15 -7.34
N GLY A 92 -8.02 -3.32 -7.83
CA GLY A 92 -7.87 -3.57 -9.26
C GLY A 92 -9.17 -3.23 -10.00
N PRO A 93 -9.14 -3.06 -11.33
CA PRO A 93 -10.29 -2.62 -12.11
C PRO A 93 -11.53 -3.40 -11.69
N ARG A 94 -12.48 -2.73 -11.01
CA ARG A 94 -13.67 -3.39 -10.50
C ARG A 94 -14.32 -4.09 -11.69
N PRO A 95 -14.58 -5.41 -11.63
CA PRO A 95 -15.33 -6.08 -12.68
C PRO A 95 -16.56 -5.24 -12.95
N HIS A 96 -16.74 -4.76 -14.19
CA HIS A 96 -17.91 -3.98 -14.54
C HIS A 96 -19.12 -4.75 -14.04
N CYS A 97 -19.85 -4.16 -13.09
CA CYS A 97 -21.00 -4.79 -12.49
C CYS A 97 -21.96 -5.15 -13.64
N SER A 98 -22.05 -6.42 -14.02
CA SER A 98 -22.87 -6.81 -15.18
C SER A 98 -24.34 -6.52 -14.93
N ALA A 99 -24.73 -6.42 -13.65
CA ALA A 99 -26.04 -5.93 -13.21
C ALA A 99 -26.29 -4.48 -13.65
N ALA A 100 -25.29 -3.59 -13.59
CA ALA A 100 -25.43 -2.22 -14.11
C ALA A 100 -25.57 -2.22 -15.64
N GLY A 101 -24.81 -3.08 -16.34
CA GLY A 101 -24.97 -3.28 -17.79
C GLY A 101 -26.34 -3.87 -18.18
N ALA A 102 -26.89 -4.76 -17.35
CA ALA A 102 -28.21 -5.35 -17.54
C ALA A 102 -29.32 -4.32 -17.28
N ILE A 103 -29.19 -3.47 -16.26
CA ILE A 103 -30.14 -2.38 -15.97
C ILE A 103 -30.11 -1.33 -17.09
N LEU A 104 -28.95 -0.95 -17.61
CA LEU A 104 -28.85 -0.01 -18.74
C LEU A 104 -29.49 -0.56 -20.02
N ARG A 105 -29.38 -1.86 -20.29
CA ARG A 105 -30.09 -2.54 -21.39
C ARG A 105 -31.58 -2.67 -21.11
N ALA A 106 -31.99 -2.94 -19.87
CA ALA A 106 -33.40 -2.96 -19.49
C ALA A 106 -34.04 -1.56 -19.59
N ASN A 107 -33.29 -0.49 -19.30
CA ASN A 107 -33.77 0.88 -19.45
C ASN A 107 -33.98 1.29 -20.91
N SER A 108 -33.21 0.76 -21.86
CA SER A 108 -33.50 0.99 -23.29
C SER A 108 -34.82 0.36 -23.77
N SER A 109 -35.34 -0.64 -23.06
CA SER A 109 -36.67 -1.21 -23.31
C SER A 109 -37.81 -0.53 -22.52
N LEU A 110 -37.50 0.28 -21.51
CA LEU A 110 -38.49 0.95 -20.65
C LEU A 110 -38.75 2.41 -21.05
N LEU A 111 -38.03 2.97 -22.01
CA LEU A 111 -38.36 4.29 -22.60
C LEU A 111 -39.66 4.29 -23.42
N ALA A 112 -40.38 3.17 -23.45
CA ALA A 112 -41.75 3.06 -23.94
C ALA A 112 -42.77 2.93 -22.80
N ALA A 113 -42.67 3.70 -21.72
CA ALA A 113 -43.81 3.99 -20.83
C ALA A 113 -43.57 5.18 -19.89
N ASN A 114 -44.44 6.18 -20.02
CA ASN A 114 -44.76 7.35 -19.19
C ASN A 114 -44.36 7.39 -17.68
N ASP A 115 -43.96 8.61 -17.26
CA ASP A 115 -43.96 9.22 -15.91
C ASP A 115 -45.43 9.51 -15.41
N PRO A 116 -45.78 9.92 -14.15
CA PRO A 116 -44.92 10.46 -13.07
C PRO A 116 -45.24 10.15 -11.56
N SER A 117 -44.30 10.60 -10.70
CA SER A 117 -44.48 11.31 -9.40
C SER A 117 -44.43 10.63 -7.99
N THR A 118 -43.57 11.25 -7.14
CA THR A 118 -43.66 11.60 -5.69
C THR A 118 -43.18 10.70 -4.51
N ASN A 119 -42.08 11.16 -3.88
CA ASN A 119 -41.81 11.48 -2.45
C ASN A 119 -41.60 10.43 -1.32
N SER A 120 -40.39 10.51 -0.73
CA SER A 120 -40.06 10.76 0.70
C SER A 120 -39.41 9.67 1.61
N GLU A 121 -38.33 10.14 2.27
CA GLU A 121 -37.79 9.89 3.63
C GLU A 121 -37.04 8.59 4.03
N GLY A 122 -35.89 8.78 4.73
CA GLY A 122 -35.24 7.76 5.57
C GLY A 122 -33.75 8.00 5.89
N SER A 123 -33.45 8.72 6.98
CA SER A 123 -32.12 8.88 7.64
C SER A 123 -31.86 7.80 8.69
N TYR A 124 -30.62 7.31 8.90
CA TYR A 124 -30.02 6.83 10.19
C TYR A 124 -28.46 6.71 10.07
N THR A 125 -27.63 7.53 10.76
CA THR A 125 -26.78 7.27 11.98
C THR A 125 -25.81 6.07 11.88
N SER A 126 -24.59 5.99 12.41
CA SER A 126 -23.78 6.74 13.41
C SER A 126 -22.30 6.27 13.36
N VAL A 127 -21.42 7.14 13.86
CA VAL A 127 -19.98 6.95 14.18
C VAL A 127 -19.64 5.68 14.96
N SER A 128 -18.43 5.14 14.77
CA SER A 128 -17.68 4.45 15.83
C SER A 128 -16.16 4.51 15.58
N THR A 129 -15.46 5.30 16.40
CA THR A 129 -14.02 5.26 16.62
C THR A 129 -13.63 4.00 17.41
N ASN A 130 -12.51 3.36 17.10
CA ASN A 130 -11.77 2.67 18.15
C ASN A 130 -10.26 2.63 17.87
N SER A 131 -9.50 3.14 18.84
CA SER A 131 -8.05 3.17 18.90
C SER A 131 -7.53 1.86 19.52
N THR A 132 -6.50 1.26 18.93
CA THR A 132 -5.60 0.33 19.65
C THR A 132 -4.16 0.55 19.17
N ASN A 133 -3.30 0.99 20.10
CA ASN A 133 -1.85 1.13 19.89
C ASN A 133 -1.18 -0.23 20.10
N VAL A 134 -0.49 -0.72 19.07
CA VAL A 134 0.57 -1.73 19.18
C VAL A 134 1.74 -1.18 18.35
N THR A 135 2.86 -0.85 19.00
CA THR A 135 4.04 -0.27 18.30
C THR A 135 4.81 -1.37 17.58
N SER A 136 4.21 -1.89 16.51
CA SER A 136 4.90 -2.48 15.37
C SER A 136 4.80 -1.44 14.27
N SER A 137 5.91 -0.81 13.87
CA SER A 137 5.86 0.18 12.78
C SER A 137 5.73 -0.57 11.46
N ALA A 138 4.49 -0.73 10.99
CA ALA A 138 4.16 -1.22 9.67
C ALA A 138 3.88 -0.01 8.77
N ALA A 139 4.62 0.10 7.67
CA ALA A 139 4.35 1.03 6.59
C ALA A 139 3.66 0.27 5.45
N ALA A 140 2.68 0.90 4.81
CA ALA A 140 1.95 0.31 3.70
C ALA A 140 1.83 1.28 2.52
N VAL A 141 2.15 0.80 1.33
CA VAL A 141 1.90 1.52 0.07
C VAL A 141 0.84 0.80 -0.74
N VAL A 142 0.07 1.59 -1.48
CA VAL A 142 -0.78 1.10 -2.55
C VAL A 142 0.12 0.96 -3.78
N SER A 143 0.21 -0.26 -4.32
CA SER A 143 0.89 -0.56 -5.58
C SER A 143 0.08 -0.11 -6.78
#